data_AF-A0A3P7NM88-F1
#
_entry.id   AF-A0A3P7NM88-F1
#
_cell.length_a   1.000
_cell.length_b   1.000
_cell.length_c   1.000
_cell.angle_alpha   90.00
_cell.angle_beta   90.00
_cell.angle_gamma   90.00
#
_symmetry.space_group_name_H-M   'P 1'
#
loop_
_entity.id
_entity.type
_entity.pdbx_description
1 polymer ?
#
loop_
_entity_poly.entity_id
_entity_poly.type
_entity_poly.pdbx_seq_one_letter_code
_entity_poly.pdbx_strand_id
1 'polypeptide(L)' 'MQYIGKLFSTARQYYSDINRATLNGAIDVIVIQHPDGEWNSSPFYVQFGKTGILRPSENEVRQ' A
#
# COMPACT_ATOMS: atom_id res chain seq x y z
N MET A 1 19.25 19.77 -22.26
CA MET A 1 18.97 18.48 -22.92
C MET A 1 19.33 17.24 -22.08
N GLN A 2 20.51 17.16 -21.43
CA GLN A 2 20.87 16.00 -20.61
C GLN A 2 19.97 15.73 -19.38
N TYR A 3 19.48 16.78 -18.72
CA TYR A 3 18.62 16.67 -17.54
C TYR A 3 17.23 16.09 -17.85
N ILE A 4 16.64 16.46 -18.98
CA ILE A 4 15.32 15.97 -19.42
C ILE A 4 15.41 14.47 -19.73
N GLY A 5 16.51 14.03 -20.37
CA GLY A 5 16.77 12.62 -20.62
C GLY A 5 16.92 11.79 -19.33
N LYS A 6 17.60 12.33 -18.31
CA LYS A 6 17.70 11.68 -16.99
C LYS A 6 16.33 11.52 -16.33
N LEU A 7 15.53 12.59 -16.25
CA LEU A 7 14.18 12.55 -15.69
C LEU A 7 13.29 11.51 -16.38
N PHE A 8 13.31 11.47 -17.72
CA PHE A 8 12.55 10.48 -18.48
C PHE A 8 13.03 9.04 -18.22
N SER A 9 14.34 8.82 -18.12
CA SER A 9 14.89 7.50 -17.83
C SER A 9 14.53 7.02 -16.42
N THR A 10 14.58 7.90 -15.41
CA THR A 10 14.19 7.58 -14.03
C THR A 10 12.70 7.29 -13.92
N ALA A 11 11.85 8.07 -14.59
CA ALA A 11 10.41 7.81 -14.62
C ALA A 11 10.10 6.47 -15.30
N ARG A 12 10.72 6.20 -16.46
CA ARG A 12 10.51 4.93 -17.19
C ARG A 12 10.95 3.72 -16.38
N GLN A 13 12.08 3.81 -15.68
CA GLN A 13 12.57 2.75 -14.81
C GLN A 13 11.69 2.58 -13.57
N TYR A 14 11.17 3.68 -13.00
CA TYR A 14 10.18 3.63 -11.93
C TYR A 14 8.90 2.91 -12.39
N TYR A 15 8.38 3.22 -13.58
CA TYR A 15 7.18 2.56 -14.13
C TYR A 15 7.42 1.08 -14.49
N SER A 16 8.62 0.69 -14.93
CA SER A 16 8.93 -0.71 -15.27
C SER A 16 9.14 -1.61 -14.05
N ASP A 17 9.66 -1.05 -12.95
CA ASP A 17 9.96 -1.81 -11.73
C ASP A 17 8.75 -1.90 -10.76
N ILE A 18 7.61 -1.31 -11.13
CA ILE A 18 6.36 -1.43 -10.37
C ILE A 18 5.75 -2.81 -10.62
N ASN A 19 6.03 -3.73 -9.71
CA ASN A 19 5.24 -4.94 -9.59
C ASN A 19 3.88 -4.59 -8.99
N ARG A 20 2.78 -4.80 -9.74
CA ARG A 20 1.41 -4.57 -9.25
C ARG A 20 1.11 -5.30 -7.94
N ALA A 21 1.71 -6.47 -7.71
CA ALA A 21 1.54 -7.24 -6.48
C ALA A 21 2.13 -6.57 -5.22
N THR A 22 2.95 -5.52 -5.39
CA THR A 22 3.57 -4.75 -4.30
C THR A 22 3.04 -3.31 -4.21
N LEU A 23 2.02 -2.97 -5.01
CA LEU A 23 1.48 -1.61 -5.06
C LEU A 23 0.70 -1.25 -3.82
N ASN A 24 -0.10 -2.18 -3.29
CA ASN A 24 -0.82 -2.11 -2.02
C ASN A 24 -1.25 -3.55 -1.68
N GLY A 25 -1.36 -3.87 -0.40
CA GLY A 25 -1.76 -5.21 0.03
C GLY A 25 -2.50 -5.21 1.35
N ALA A 26 -3.41 -6.16 1.50
CA ALA A 26 -4.05 -6.51 2.76
C ALA A 26 -4.21 -8.03 2.80
N ILE A 27 -4.24 -8.58 4.02
CA ILE A 27 -4.62 -9.98 4.24
C ILE A 27 -6.01 -10.04 4.84
N ASP A 28 -6.66 -11.20 4.70
CA ASP A 28 -7.95 -11.45 5.33
C ASP A 28 -7.83 -11.39 6.86
N VAL A 29 -8.82 -10.75 7.48
CA VAL A 29 -8.95 -10.67 8.95
C VAL A 29 -10.13 -11.52 9.37
N ILE A 30 -9.92 -12.39 10.34
CA ILE A 30 -10.98 -13.18 10.96
C ILE A 30 -11.42 -12.46 12.22
N VAL A 31 -12.73 -12.30 12.40
CA VAL A 31 -13.33 -11.68 13.59
C VAL A 31 -14.31 -12.66 14.21
N ILE A 32 -14.26 -12.81 15.53
CA ILE A 32 -15.20 -13.64 16.30
C ILE A 32 -15.81 -12.84 17.44
N GLN A 33 -17.04 -13.19 17.80
CA GLN A 33 -17.71 -12.70 19.01
C GLN A 33 -17.59 -13.73 20.14
N HIS A 34 -17.17 -13.29 21.31
CA HIS A 34 -17.09 -14.11 22.51
C HIS A 34 -18.44 -14.15 23.26
N PRO A 35 -18.68 -15.15 24.13
CA PRO A 35 -19.94 -15.27 24.87
C PRO A 35 -20.27 -14.10 25.80
N ASP A 36 -19.26 -13.32 26.21
CA ASP A 36 -19.38 -12.10 27.00
C ASP A 36 -19.79 -10.87 26.16
N GLY A 37 -19.88 -11.03 24.84
CA GLY A 37 -20.25 -9.97 23.89
C GLY A 37 -19.06 -9.20 23.34
N GLU A 38 -17.83 -9.47 23.79
CA GLU A 38 -16.62 -8.84 23.23
C GLU A 38 -16.27 -9.42 21.85
N TRP A 39 -15.56 -8.63 21.05
CA TRP A 39 -15.11 -9.02 19.72
C TRP A 39 -13.60 -9.09 19.69
N ASN A 40 -13.07 -10.20 19.17
CA ASN A 40 -11.64 -10.38 18.93
C ASN A 40 -11.37 -10.64 17.46
N SER A 41 -10.19 -10.21 17.01
CA SER A 41 -9.77 -10.35 15.62
C SER A 41 -8.35 -10.87 15.51
N SER A 42 -8.04 -11.51 14.38
CA SER A 42 -6.65 -11.69 13.98
C SER A 42 -5.99 -10.33 13.76
N PRO A 43 -4.66 -10.20 13.93
CA PRO A 43 -3.95 -8.96 13.66
C PRO A 43 -4.24 -8.41 12.26
N PHE A 44 -4.39 -7.09 12.17
CA PHE A 44 -4.57 -6.42 10.89
C PHE A 44 -3.20 -6.25 10.22
N TYR A 45 -3.05 -6.77 9.01
CA TYR A 45 -1.87 -6.54 8.19
C TYR A 45 -2.25 -5.82 6.89
N VAL A 46 -1.74 -4.61 6.77
CA VAL A 46 -1.90 -3.74 5.60
C VAL A 46 -0.52 -3.25 5.19
N GLN A 47 -0.24 -3.32 3.90
CA GLN A 47 0.97 -2.78 3.29
C GLN A 47 0.58 -1.63 2.37
N PHE A 48 1.08 -0.45 2.72
CA PHE A 48 1.07 0.72 1.86
C PHE A 48 2.26 0.63 0.91
N GLY A 49 1.98 0.33 -0.35
CA GLY A 49 3.04 0.24 -1.34
C GLY A 49 3.40 1.59 -1.95
N LYS A 50 4.14 1.53 -3.05
CA LYS A 50 4.84 2.69 -3.63
C LYS A 50 3.91 3.75 -4.25
N THR A 51 2.62 3.48 -4.41
CA THR A 51 1.61 4.47 -4.83
C THR A 51 1.43 5.59 -3.80
N GLY A 52 1.62 5.28 -2.51
CA GLY A 52 1.63 6.28 -1.44
C GLY A 52 2.74 7.32 -1.53
N ILE A 53 3.80 7.04 -2.29
CA ILE A 53 4.92 7.97 -2.44
C ILE A 53 4.52 9.16 -3.34
N LEU A 54 3.68 8.92 -4.35
CA LEU A 54 3.22 9.96 -5.26
C LEU A 54 2.02 10.73 -4.69
N ARG A 55 1.19 10.08 -3.87
CA ARG A 55 0.03 10.68 -3.21
C ARG A 55 -0.15 10.12 -1.80
N PRO A 56 0.59 10.65 -0.80
CA PRO A 56 0.54 10.14 0.58
C PRO A 56 -0.85 10.23 1.22
N SER A 57 -1.66 11.22 0.81
CA SER A 57 -3.02 11.40 1.30
C SER A 57 -3.98 10.28 0.89
N GLU A 58 -3.66 9.47 -0.13
CA GLU A 58 -4.48 8.32 -0.53
C GLU A 58 -4.27 7.11 0.43
N ASN A 59 -3.21 7.12 1.25
CA ASN A 59 -2.87 6.06 2.20
C ASN A 59 -3.26 6.39 3.65
N GLU A 60 -4.35 7.12 3.84
CA GLU A 60 -4.82 7.51 5.16
C GLU A 60 -5.62 6.38 5.82
N VAL A 61 -5.21 5.96 7.02
CA VAL A 61 -6.01 5.07 7.87
C VAL A 61 -6.96 5.92 8.70
N ARG A 62 -8.27 5.71 8.53
CA ARG A 62 -9.31 6.38 9.31
C ARG A 62 -9.83 5.42 10.38
N GLN A 63 -10.04 5.96 11.59
CA GLN A 63 -10.63 5.26 12.73
C GLN A 63 -12.15 5.42 12.74
#